data_AF-A0A4R8C857-F1
#
_entry.id   AF-A0A4R8C857-F1
#
_cell.length_a   1.000
_cell.length_b   1.000
_cell.length_c   1.000
_cell.angle_alpha   90.00
_cell.angle_beta   90.00
_cell.angle_gamma   90.00
#
_symmetry.space_group_name_H-M   'P 1'
#
loop_
_entity.id
_entity.type
_entity.pdbx_description
1 polymer ?
#
loop_
_entity_poly.entity_id
_entity_poly.type
_entity_poly.pdbx_seq_one_letter_code
_entity_poly.pdbx_strand_id
1 'polypeptide(L)' 'MEHPSGTTLGSTPDHEQAAAATIAERRARADWLITEFGRLAAQADDPRDQARFRRTADSLVRLAIAFRS' A
#
# COMPACT_ATOMS: atom_id res chain seq x y z
N MET A 1 19.81 -39.92 -28.63
CA MET A 1 19.59 -40.10 -27.18
C MET A 1 20.16 -38.88 -26.49
N GLU A 2 19.26 -38.22 -25.78
CA GLU A 2 19.43 -37.23 -24.71
C GLU A 2 20.14 -35.90 -25.03
N HIS A 3 19.33 -34.84 -25.18
CA HIS A 3 19.72 -33.46 -24.90
C HIS A 3 19.94 -33.30 -23.38
N PRO A 4 21.03 -32.69 -22.89
CA PRO A 4 21.08 -32.28 -21.50
C PRO A 4 20.22 -31.02 -21.32
N SER A 5 19.02 -31.24 -20.78
CA SER A 5 18.19 -30.25 -20.12
C SER A 5 18.97 -29.64 -18.94
N GLY A 6 19.71 -28.58 -19.19
CA GLY A 6 20.14 -27.63 -18.16
C GLY A 6 19.04 -26.61 -17.96
N THR A 7 18.02 -26.97 -17.18
CA THR A 7 17.06 -26.00 -16.62
C THR A 7 17.87 -24.95 -15.87
N THR A 8 18.04 -23.79 -16.50
CA THR A 8 18.57 -22.62 -15.84
C THR A 8 17.58 -22.27 -14.73
N LEU A 9 17.97 -22.51 -13.47
CA LEU A 9 17.42 -21.79 -12.33
C LEU A 9 17.79 -20.31 -12.52
N GLY A 10 17.06 -19.64 -13.40
CA GLY A 10 17.02 -18.20 -13.45
C GLY A 10 16.44 -17.75 -12.12
N SER A 11 17.30 -17.32 -11.20
CA SER A 11 16.90 -16.40 -10.15
C SER A 11 16.18 -15.25 -10.85
N THR A 12 14.87 -15.10 -10.63
CA THR A 12 14.02 -14.12 -11.31
C THR A 12 14.12 -12.78 -10.58
N PRO A 13 14.96 -11.81 -11.02
CA PRO A 13 14.95 -10.44 -10.48
C PRO A 13 13.60 -9.73 -10.70
N ASP A 14 12.81 -10.21 -11.66
CA ASP A 14 11.49 -9.70 -12.02
C ASP A 14 10.45 -9.81 -10.89
N HIS A 15 10.48 -10.89 -10.09
CA HIS A 15 9.51 -11.06 -9.01
C HIS A 15 9.76 -10.13 -7.82
N GLU A 16 11.03 -9.86 -7.51
CA GLU A 16 11.41 -8.95 -6.43
C GLU A 16 11.13 -7.48 -6.81
N GLN A 17 11.36 -7.12 -8.09
CA GLN A 17 11.00 -5.81 -8.63
C GLN A 17 9.48 -5.60 -8.73
N ALA A 18 8.71 -6.62 -9.14
CA ALA A 18 7.25 -6.56 -9.11
C ALA A 18 6.70 -6.47 -7.67
N ALA A 19 7.28 -7.21 -6.72
CA ALA A 19 6.91 -7.11 -5.31
C ALA A 19 7.23 -5.72 -4.73
N ALA A 20 8.40 -5.16 -5.02
CA ALA A 20 8.77 -3.81 -4.61
C ALA A 20 7.86 -2.73 -5.24
N ALA A 21 7.52 -2.86 -6.52
CA ALA A 21 6.60 -1.97 -7.22
C ALA A 21 5.20 -2.00 -6.58
N THR A 22 4.69 -3.20 -6.24
CA THR A 22 3.38 -3.33 -5.56
C THR A 22 3.39 -2.78 -4.13
N ILE A 23 4.51 -2.86 -3.41
CA ILE A 23 4.65 -2.24 -2.08
C ILE A 23 4.66 -0.71 -2.20
N ALA A 24 5.40 -0.17 -3.17
CA ALA A 24 5.46 1.27 -3.42
C ALA A 24 4.08 1.83 -3.80
N GLU A 25 3.34 1.12 -4.66
CA GLU A 25 1.99 1.52 -5.07
C GLU A 25 0.98 1.44 -3.91
N ARG A 26 1.05 0.40 -3.08
CA ARG A 26 0.23 0.30 -1.86
C ARG A 26 0.50 1.46 -0.90
N ARG A 27 1.77 1.86 -0.74
CA ARG A 27 2.15 3.02 0.09
C ARG A 27 1.60 4.32 -0.48
N ALA A 28 1.83 4.59 -1.77
CA ALA A 28 1.30 5.78 -2.44
C ALA A 28 -0.23 5.86 -2.34
N ARG A 29 -0.92 4.73 -2.48
CA ARG A 29 -2.38 4.67 -2.33
C ARG A 29 -2.84 4.92 -0.90
N ALA A 30 -2.11 4.42 0.10
CA ALA A 30 -2.41 4.68 1.50
C ALA A 30 -2.21 6.17 1.85
N ASP A 31 -1.10 6.77 1.42
CA ASP A 31 -0.82 8.20 1.61
C ASP A 31 -1.90 9.09 0.95
N TRP A 32 -2.34 8.74 -0.26
CA TRP A 32 -3.44 9.42 -0.92
C TRP A 32 -4.75 9.31 -0.13
N LEU A 33 -5.11 8.11 0.34
CA LEU A 33 -6.33 7.90 1.14
C LEU A 33 -6.29 8.68 2.46
N ILE A 34 -5.15 8.70 3.16
CA ILE A 34 -4.97 9.45 4.41
C ILE A 34 -5.23 10.94 4.17
N THR A 35 -4.68 11.48 3.08
CA THR A 35 -4.88 12.88 2.69
C THR A 35 -6.34 13.17 2.37
N GLU A 36 -7.00 12.31 1.59
CA GLU A 36 -8.39 12.51 1.19
C GLU A 36 -9.34 12.43 2.38
N PHE A 37 -9.14 11.48 3.31
CA PHE A 37 -9.95 11.43 4.54
C PHE A 37 -9.74 12.65 5.44
N GLY A 38 -8.53 13.22 5.48
CA GLY A 38 -8.29 14.50 6.14
C GLY A 38 -9.07 15.65 5.48
N ARG A 39 -9.09 15.69 4.15
CA ARG A 39 -9.85 16.66 3.36
C ARG A 39 -11.36 16.53 3.60
N LEU A 40 -11.90 15.31 3.61
CA LEU A 40 -13.31 15.03 3.87
C LEU A 40 -13.68 15.40 5.31
N ALA A 41 -12.83 15.12 6.29
CA ALA A 41 -13.05 15.54 7.67
C ALA A 41 -13.12 17.07 7.84
N ALA A 42 -12.33 17.81 7.06
CA ALA A 42 -12.32 19.27 7.08
C ALA A 42 -13.56 19.89 6.42
N GLN A 43 -14.17 19.20 5.46
CA GLN A 43 -15.39 19.63 4.76
C GLN A 43 -16.69 19.08 5.38
N ALA A 44 -16.61 18.13 6.30
CA ALA A 44 -17.78 17.54 6.91
C ALA A 44 -18.47 18.55 7.85
N ASP A 45 -19.73 18.87 7.57
CA ASP A 45 -20.58 19.69 8.42
C ASP A 45 -21.06 18.94 9.67
N ASP A 46 -21.25 17.60 9.58
CA ASP A 46 -21.64 16.77 10.72
C ASP A 46 -20.41 16.40 11.58
N PRO A 47 -20.41 16.73 12.89
CA PRO A 47 -19.30 16.39 13.78
C PRO A 47 -19.03 14.89 13.92
N ARG A 48 -20.06 14.04 13.73
CA ARG A 48 -19.92 12.57 13.73
C ARG A 48 -19.18 12.09 12.49
N ASP A 49 -19.47 12.67 11.33
CA ASP A 49 -18.78 12.33 10.09
C ASP A 49 -17.33 12.81 10.12
N GLN A 50 -17.09 14.02 10.64
CA GLN A 50 -15.73 14.50 10.89
C GLN A 50 -14.95 13.52 11.78
N ALA A 51 -15.52 13.09 12.91
CA ALA A 51 -14.88 12.15 13.82
C ALA A 51 -14.62 10.78 13.15
N ARG A 52 -15.57 10.31 12.33
CA ARG A 52 -15.44 9.06 11.58
C ARG A 52 -14.30 9.13 10.58
N PHE A 53 -14.24 10.17 9.74
CA PHE A 53 -13.18 10.34 8.75
C PHE A 53 -11.80 10.46 9.41
N ARG A 54 -11.68 11.19 10.52
CA ARG A 54 -10.42 11.29 11.28
C ARG A 54 -9.97 9.95 11.84
N ARG A 55 -10.88 9.15 12.42
CA ARG A 55 -10.55 7.78 12.88
C ARG A 55 -10.09 6.88 11.74
N THR A 56 -10.75 6.98 10.58
CA THR A 56 -10.37 6.18 9.40
C THR A 56 -8.97 6.56 8.91
N ALA A 57 -8.68 7.86 8.78
CA ALA A 57 -7.35 8.35 8.39
C ALA A 57 -6.27 7.86 9.37
N ASP A 58 -6.53 7.95 10.67
CA ASP A 58 -5.61 7.51 11.72
C ASP A 58 -5.37 5.99 11.69
N SER A 59 -6.41 5.20 11.40
CA SER A 59 -6.28 3.74 11.24
C SER A 59 -5.42 3.38 10.03
N LEU A 60 -5.54 4.12 8.93
CA LEU A 60 -4.69 3.97 7.75
C LEU A 60 -3.24 4.35 8.02
N VAL A 61 -2.99 5.40 8.80
CA VAL A 61 -1.63 5.77 9.24
C VAL A 61 -1.00 4.64 10.04
N ARG A 62 -1.71 4.09 11.05
CA ARG A 62 -1.21 2.96 11.85
C ARG A 62 -0.92 1.74 10.99
N LEU A 63 -1.79 1.44 10.03
CA LEU A 63 -1.61 0.34 9.08
C LEU A 63 -0.38 0.56 8.20
N ALA A 64 -0.19 1.76 7.67
CA ALA A 64 0.97 2.12 6.84
C ALA A 64 2.30 2.03 7.63
N ILE A 65 2.28 2.39 8.92
CA ILE A 65 3.44 2.23 9.82
C ILE A 65 3.73 0.75 10.07
N ALA A 66 2.70 -0.07 10.31
CA ALA A 66 2.87 -1.50 10.54
C ALA A 66 3.49 -2.22 9.32
N PHE A 67 3.17 -1.80 8.10
CA PHE A 67 3.78 -2.33 6.85
C PHE A 67 5.14 -1.71 6.49
N ARG A 68 5.65 -0.77 7.29
CA ARG A 68 6.98 -0.16 7.10
C ARG A 68 8.05 -0.83 7.98
N SER A 69 7.63 -1.49 9.05
CA SER A 69 8.50 -2.22 10.00
C SER A 69 8.82 -3.62 9.48
#